data_AF-A0A2E5KMU7-F1
#
_entry.id   AF-A0A2E5KMU7-F1
#
_cell.length_a   1.000
_cell.length_b   1.000
_cell.length_c   1.000
_cell.angle_alpha   90.00
_cell.angle_beta   90.00
_cell.angle_gamma   90.00
#
_symmetry.space_group_name_H-M   'P 1'
#
loop_
_entity.id
_entity.type
_entity.pdbx_description
1 polymer ?
#
loop_
_entity_poly.entity_id
_entity_poly.type
_entity_poly.pdbx_seq_one_letter_code
_entity_poly.pdbx_strand_id
1 'polypeptide(L)'
;MSLKQKRYLPVSFKGFQLEFRSFPGFSVTHEHDFTLVYLRNSEADVEVELTVNHGQAEPYSHGSGYGHLAAAVDNIDDEYVRFKSHGFESTDVKEFHRDGSLMAKFFFVQDPDGYKIEVLQNHGRYR
;
A
#
# COMPACT_ATOMS: atom_id res chain seq x y z
N MET A 1 17.73 -18.43 29.62
CA MET A 1 16.57 -18.74 28.76
C MET A 1 16.61 -17.82 27.56
N SER A 2 17.04 -18.33 26.41
CA SER A 2 17.15 -17.55 25.16
C SER A 2 15.75 -17.32 24.60
N LEU A 3 15.31 -16.06 24.55
CA LEU A 3 14.10 -15.65 23.84
C LEU A 3 14.27 -16.04 22.37
N LYS A 4 13.59 -17.11 21.97
CA LYS A 4 13.49 -17.52 20.58
C LYS A 4 12.88 -16.34 19.82
N GLN A 5 13.69 -15.79 18.91
CA GLN A 5 13.30 -14.93 17.80
C GLN A 5 12.01 -15.50 17.19
N LYS A 6 10.85 -14.98 17.62
CA LYS A 6 9.57 -15.26 16.99
C LYS A 6 9.68 -14.67 15.60
N ARG A 7 9.96 -15.53 14.63
CA ARG A 7 9.85 -15.23 13.21
C ARG A 7 8.40 -14.78 12.99
N TYR A 8 8.19 -13.47 12.95
CA TYR A 8 7.01 -12.93 12.30
C TYR A 8 7.04 -13.49 10.89
N LEU A 9 6.02 -14.27 10.56
CA LEU A 9 5.86 -14.85 9.23
C LEU A 9 5.92 -13.69 8.22
N PRO A 10 6.69 -13.81 7.12
CA PRO A 10 6.74 -12.75 6.13
C PRO A 10 5.35 -12.60 5.52
N VAL A 11 4.65 -11.50 5.85
CA VAL A 11 3.51 -11.03 5.06
C VAL A 11 4.12 -10.40 3.82
N SER A 12 4.37 -11.25 2.83
CA SER A 12 4.91 -10.83 1.53
C SER A 12 3.81 -10.14 0.73
N PHE A 13 3.75 -8.81 0.80
CA PHE A 13 3.11 -8.02 -0.24
C PHE A 13 4.04 -7.98 -1.45
N LYS A 14 3.85 -8.91 -2.37
CA LYS A 14 4.70 -9.03 -3.53
C LYS A 14 4.25 -8.02 -4.61
N GLY A 15 4.39 -6.73 -4.36
CA GLY A 15 3.83 -5.65 -5.20
C GLY A 15 4.38 -4.28 -4.86
N PHE A 16 4.93 -4.15 -3.68
CA PHE A 16 6.00 -3.21 -3.38
C PHE A 16 7.13 -4.11 -2.92
N GLN A 17 8.36 -3.97 -3.42
CA GLN A 17 9.47 -4.64 -2.73
C GLN A 17 9.66 -3.93 -1.40
N LEU A 18 8.90 -4.31 -0.38
CA LEU A 18 9.31 -4.23 1.01
C LEU A 18 9.86 -5.60 1.37
N GLU A 19 10.99 -5.95 0.75
CA GLU A 19 11.95 -6.72 1.55
C GLU A 19 12.33 -5.82 2.74
N PHE A 20 12.79 -6.37 3.87
CA PHE A 20 13.59 -5.59 4.82
C PHE A 20 14.95 -5.20 4.18
N ARG A 21 14.92 -4.66 2.96
CA ARG A 21 15.98 -3.97 2.27
C ARG A 21 15.68 -2.50 2.46
N SER A 22 16.64 -1.79 3.03
CA SER A 22 16.63 -0.34 3.07
C SER A 22 16.53 0.20 1.63
N PHE A 23 15.37 0.76 1.28
CA PHE A 23 15.26 1.70 0.17
C PHE A 23 15.37 3.13 0.74
N PRO A 24 15.91 4.10 -0.01
CA PRO A 24 15.88 5.50 0.41
C PRO A 24 14.43 5.93 0.66
N GLY A 25 14.09 6.29 1.91
CA GLY A 25 12.72 6.63 2.33
C GLY A 25 11.96 5.55 3.10
N PHE A 26 12.58 4.38 3.36
CA PHE A 26 12.03 3.38 4.28
C PHE A 26 12.77 3.42 5.62
N SER A 27 12.06 3.65 6.72
CA SER A 27 12.62 3.55 8.07
C SER A 27 11.69 2.83 9.03
N VAL A 28 12.28 2.06 9.95
CA VAL A 28 11.55 1.36 11.02
C VAL A 28 12.09 1.84 12.36
N THR A 29 11.19 2.27 13.24
CA THR A 29 11.52 2.70 14.60
C THR A 29 10.79 1.80 15.59
N HIS A 30 11.51 1.24 16.55
CA HIS A 30 10.94 0.38 17.58
C HIS A 30 10.84 1.13 18.90
N GLU A 31 9.64 1.16 19.47
CA GLU A 31 9.37 1.65 20.82
C GLU A 31 8.93 0.48 21.71
N HIS A 32 8.77 0.73 23.01
CA HIS A 32 8.43 -0.33 23.96
C HIS A 32 7.08 -1.02 23.61
N ASP A 33 6.05 -0.23 23.30
CA ASP A 33 4.68 -0.72 23.12
C ASP A 33 4.20 -0.73 21.65
N PHE A 34 5.00 -0.23 20.71
CA PHE A 34 4.65 -0.22 19.29
C PHE A 34 5.89 -0.16 18.39
N THR A 35 5.69 -0.48 17.12
CA THR A 35 6.68 -0.28 16.04
C THR A 35 6.08 0.65 14.99
N LEU A 36 6.85 1.65 14.55
CA LEU A 36 6.50 2.51 13.43
C LEU A 36 7.25 2.09 12.17
N VAL A 37 6.54 2.08 11.04
CA VAL A 37 7.09 1.83 9.72
C VAL A 37 6.74 3.01 8.82
N TYR A 38 7.76 3.67 8.30
CA TYR A 38 7.60 4.83 7.43
C TYR A 38 7.83 4.42 5.98
N LEU A 39 6.83 4.68 5.14
CA LEU A 39 6.84 4.42 3.70
C LEU A 39 6.86 5.73 2.93
N ARG A 40 7.96 6.00 2.24
CA ARG A 40 8.14 7.14 1.37
C ARG A 40 8.92 6.76 0.11
N ASN A 41 8.66 7.45 -0.99
CA ASN A 41 9.54 7.48 -2.15
C ASN A 41 10.10 8.89 -2.39
N SER A 42 11.07 9.02 -3.28
CA SER A 42 11.67 10.32 -3.63
C SER A 42 10.80 11.20 -4.53
N GLU A 43 9.67 10.68 -5.01
CA GLU A 43 8.81 11.32 -6.01
C GLU A 43 7.64 12.09 -5.37
N ALA A 44 7.28 11.73 -4.14
CA ALA A 44 6.22 12.37 -3.38
C ALA A 44 6.74 13.03 -2.09
N ASP A 45 6.12 14.16 -1.74
CA ASP A 45 6.36 14.89 -0.48
C ASP A 45 5.51 14.33 0.69
N VAL A 46 4.79 13.23 0.45
CA VAL A 46 3.93 12.57 1.43
C VAL A 46 4.60 11.27 1.90
N GLU A 47 4.38 10.94 3.16
CA GLU A 47 4.81 9.70 3.79
C GLU A 47 3.61 9.01 4.42
N VAL A 48 3.61 7.68 4.36
CA VAL A 48 2.65 6.85 5.10
C VAL A 48 3.37 6.28 6.32
N GLU A 49 2.94 6.68 7.51
CA GLU A 49 3.36 6.07 8.77
C GLU A 49 2.38 4.94 9.13
N LEU A 50 2.89 3.73 9.27
CA LEU A 50 2.16 2.58 9.78
C LEU A 50 2.53 2.34 11.24
N THR A 51 1.53 2.17 12.10
CA THR A 51 1.72 1.85 13.51
C THR A 51 1.33 0.41 13.80
N VAL A 52 2.28 -0.39 14.25
CA VAL A 52 2.05 -1.76 14.73
C VAL A 52 2.08 -1.75 16.25
N ASN A 53 0.92 -1.73 16.90
CA ASN A 53 0.84 -1.77 18.36
C ASN A 53 1.11 -3.20 18.88
N HIS A 54 2.03 -3.31 19.83
CA HIS A 54 2.40 -4.59 20.42
C HIS A 54 1.26 -5.09 21.32
N GLY A 55 0.85 -6.35 21.15
CA GLY A 55 -0.20 -6.94 21.98
C GLY A 55 -1.63 -6.59 21.56
N GLN A 56 -1.82 -5.88 20.45
CA GLN A 56 -3.14 -5.72 19.83
C GLN A 56 -3.70 -7.10 19.45
N ALA A 57 -4.76 -7.52 20.11
CA ALA A 57 -5.38 -8.83 19.90
C ALA A 57 -6.49 -8.79 18.83
N GLU A 58 -7.25 -7.70 18.78
CA GLU A 58 -8.38 -7.54 17.87
C GLU A 58 -7.98 -6.75 16.62
N PRO A 59 -8.54 -7.06 15.44
CA PRO A 59 -8.33 -6.26 14.24
C PRO A 59 -8.77 -4.80 14.41
N TYR A 60 -8.11 -3.88 13.71
CA TYR A 60 -8.52 -2.49 13.66
C TYR A 60 -9.83 -2.34 12.87
N SER A 61 -10.61 -1.30 13.20
CA SER A 61 -11.80 -0.92 12.44
C SER A 61 -11.58 0.42 11.76
N HIS A 62 -11.98 0.54 10.49
CA HIS A 62 -11.80 1.77 9.70
C HIS A 62 -12.92 2.80 9.91
N GLY A 63 -13.99 2.44 10.61
CA GLY A 63 -15.22 3.21 10.64
C GLY A 63 -15.83 3.37 9.23
N SER A 64 -16.61 4.43 9.02
CA SER A 64 -17.28 4.75 7.75
C SER A 64 -16.76 6.01 7.06
N GLY A 65 -15.79 6.71 7.67
CA GLY A 65 -15.24 7.96 7.15
C GLY A 65 -14.03 7.78 6.23
N TYR A 66 -13.32 6.65 6.33
CA TYR A 66 -12.16 6.37 5.47
C TYR A 66 -12.59 5.99 4.05
N GLY A 67 -12.00 6.65 3.06
CA GLY A 67 -12.17 6.33 1.64
C GLY A 67 -11.13 5.33 1.13
N HIS A 68 -9.94 5.85 0.81
CA HIS A 68 -8.77 5.11 0.36
C HIS A 68 -7.53 6.02 0.33
N LEU A 69 -6.35 5.39 0.30
CA LEU A 69 -5.11 6.00 -0.19
C LEU A 69 -5.06 5.82 -1.72
N ALA A 70 -4.40 6.72 -2.43
CA ALA A 70 -4.21 6.63 -3.86
C ALA A 70 -2.70 6.67 -4.21
N ALA A 71 -2.27 5.81 -5.13
CA ALA A 71 -0.91 5.74 -5.64
C ALA A 71 -0.93 5.87 -7.17
N ALA A 72 -0.32 6.95 -7.68
CA ALA A 72 -0.19 7.18 -9.11
C ALA A 72 0.95 6.34 -9.69
N VAL A 73 0.73 5.78 -10.89
CA VAL A 73 1.69 4.94 -11.61
C VAL A 73 1.76 5.33 -13.09
N ASP A 74 2.94 5.20 -13.69
CA ASP A 74 3.14 5.63 -15.08
C ASP A 74 2.46 4.72 -16.12
N ASN A 75 2.25 3.45 -15.82
CA ASN A 75 1.50 2.53 -16.67
C ASN A 75 0.65 1.57 -15.84
N ILE A 76 -0.65 1.82 -15.83
CA ILE A 76 -1.59 1.02 -15.06
C ILE A 76 -1.80 -0.39 -15.60
N ASP A 77 -1.66 -0.61 -16.90
CA ASP A 77 -1.85 -1.95 -17.49
C ASP A 77 -0.71 -2.87 -17.06
N ASP A 78 0.54 -2.36 -17.10
CA ASP A 78 1.72 -3.09 -16.62
C ASP A 78 1.61 -3.37 -15.12
N GLU A 79 1.18 -2.37 -14.34
CA GLU A 79 0.99 -2.51 -12.90
C GLU A 79 -0.13 -3.50 -12.56
N TYR A 80 -1.23 -3.49 -13.30
CA TYR A 80 -2.30 -4.46 -13.12
C TYR A 80 -1.82 -5.90 -13.34
N VAL A 81 -1.06 -6.14 -14.41
CA VAL A 81 -0.43 -7.44 -14.69
C VAL A 81 0.52 -7.81 -13.57
N ARG A 82 1.35 -6.87 -13.11
CA ARG A 82 2.30 -7.09 -12.02
C ARG A 82 1.57 -7.49 -10.74
N PHE A 83 0.51 -6.80 -10.35
CA PHE A 83 -0.28 -7.14 -9.16
C PHE A 83 -0.93 -8.53 -9.27
N LYS A 84 -1.56 -8.86 -10.41
CA LYS A 84 -2.15 -10.18 -10.64
C LYS A 84 -1.10 -11.29 -10.62
N SER A 85 0.06 -11.09 -11.23
CA SER A 85 1.14 -12.10 -11.28
C SER A 85 1.68 -12.47 -9.88
N HIS A 86 1.46 -11.59 -8.91
CA HIS A 86 1.87 -11.76 -7.53
C HIS A 86 0.75 -12.28 -6.61
N GLY A 87 -0.44 -12.54 -7.15
CA GLY A 87 -1.56 -13.12 -6.41
C GLY A 87 -2.34 -12.12 -5.57
N PHE A 88 -2.25 -10.82 -5.86
CA PHE A 88 -3.14 -9.86 -5.20
C PHE A 88 -4.54 -9.91 -5.79
N GLU A 89 -5.50 -9.91 -4.88
CA GLU A 89 -6.89 -9.62 -5.22
C GLU A 89 -7.01 -8.14 -5.57
N SER A 90 -7.49 -7.89 -6.80
CA SER A 90 -7.69 -6.56 -7.34
C SER A 90 -8.99 -6.51 -8.12
N THR A 91 -9.65 -5.35 -8.12
CA THR A 91 -10.78 -5.12 -9.03
C THR A 91 -10.29 -5.05 -10.47
N ASP A 92 -11.19 -5.23 -11.42
CA ASP A 92 -10.87 -4.93 -12.82
C ASP A 92 -10.47 -3.46 -13.00
N VAL A 93 -9.64 -3.20 -14.01
CA VAL A 93 -9.26 -1.85 -14.42
C VAL A 93 -10.50 -1.12 -14.93
N LYS A 94 -10.73 0.09 -14.43
CA LYS A 94 -11.82 0.98 -14.81
C LYS A 94 -11.27 2.21 -15.50
N GLU A 95 -12.00 2.66 -16.50
CA GLU A 95 -11.76 3.93 -17.18
C GLU A 95 -12.96 4.86 -16.96
N PHE A 96 -12.67 6.09 -16.56
CA PHE A 96 -13.64 7.15 -16.43
C PHE A 96 -13.40 8.19 -17.52
N HIS A 97 -14.39 8.36 -18.40
CA HIS A 97 -14.36 9.32 -19.51
C HIS A 97 -15.34 10.45 -19.25
N ARG A 98 -14.96 11.68 -19.60
CA ARG A 98 -15.83 12.87 -19.57
C ARG A 98 -15.66 13.62 -20.87
N ASP A 99 -16.78 13.94 -21.52
CA ASP A 99 -16.82 14.67 -22.80
C ASP A 99 -15.91 14.03 -23.88
N GLY A 100 -15.87 12.69 -23.92
CA GLY A 100 -15.05 11.91 -24.86
C GLY A 100 -13.55 11.85 -24.53
N SER A 101 -13.11 12.44 -23.42
CA SER A 101 -11.72 12.42 -22.97
C SER A 101 -11.54 11.51 -21.75
N LEU A 102 -10.45 10.73 -21.73
CA LEU A 102 -10.06 9.91 -20.57
C LEU A 102 -9.69 10.82 -19.40
N MET A 103 -10.41 10.71 -18.29
CA MET A 103 -10.17 11.50 -17.08
C MET A 103 -9.34 10.73 -16.05
N ALA A 104 -9.64 9.44 -15.87
CA ALA A 104 -8.93 8.57 -14.94
C ALA A 104 -8.98 7.12 -15.44
N LYS A 105 -7.90 6.38 -15.20
CA LYS A 105 -7.84 4.94 -15.37
C LYS A 105 -7.27 4.36 -14.08
N PHE A 106 -7.98 3.46 -13.42
CA PHE A 106 -7.63 3.00 -12.07
C PHE A 106 -8.11 1.57 -11.79
N PHE A 107 -7.50 0.91 -10.80
CA PHE A 107 -8.06 -0.28 -10.14
C PHE A 107 -7.84 -0.19 -8.63
N PHE A 108 -8.58 -1.00 -7.87
CA PHE A 108 -8.44 -1.06 -6.42
C PHE A 108 -7.79 -2.37 -5.98
N VAL A 109 -6.99 -2.26 -4.92
CA VAL A 109 -6.55 -3.38 -4.08
C VAL A 109 -6.95 -3.14 -2.64
N GLN A 110 -6.97 -4.20 -1.85
CA GLN A 110 -7.22 -4.14 -0.43
C GLN A 110 -6.05 -4.78 0.31
N ASP A 111 -5.56 -4.09 1.34
CA ASP A 111 -4.54 -4.65 2.21
C ASP A 111 -5.16 -5.68 3.22
N PRO A 112 -4.35 -6.43 3.97
CA PRO A 112 -4.78 -7.43 4.94
C PRO A 112 -5.63 -6.87 6.08
N ASP A 113 -5.45 -5.59 6.44
CA ASP A 113 -6.27 -4.95 7.47
C ASP A 113 -7.61 -4.47 6.89
N GLY A 114 -7.71 -4.33 5.57
CA GLY A 114 -8.91 -3.99 4.82
C GLY A 114 -8.92 -2.57 4.30
N TYR A 115 -7.81 -1.83 4.38
CA TYR A 115 -7.69 -0.51 3.76
C TYR A 115 -7.65 -0.65 2.24
N LYS A 116 -8.49 0.14 1.58
CA LYS A 116 -8.50 0.25 0.11
C LYS A 116 -7.37 1.16 -0.34
N ILE A 117 -6.71 0.75 -1.42
CA ILE A 117 -5.70 1.53 -2.13
C ILE A 117 -6.13 1.60 -3.59
N GLU A 118 -6.27 2.82 -4.10
CA GLU A 118 -6.49 3.11 -5.52
C GLU A 118 -5.14 3.16 -6.23
N VAL A 119 -4.94 2.31 -7.22
CA VAL A 119 -3.82 2.41 -8.15
C VAL A 119 -4.35 3.09 -9.40
N LEU A 120 -3.80 4.26 -9.75
CA LEU A 120 -4.30 5.08 -10.84
C LEU A 120 -3.20 5.51 -11.80
N GLN A 121 -3.55 5.61 -13.07
CA GLN A 121 -2.68 6.12 -14.11
C GLN A 121 -2.29 7.57 -13.82
N ASN A 122 -1.00 7.85 -13.85
CA ASN A 122 -0.44 9.19 -13.87
C ASN A 122 -0.93 9.90 -15.14
N HIS A 123 -1.89 10.81 -14.98
CA HIS A 123 -2.57 11.51 -16.06
C HIS A 123 -3.27 12.77 -15.55
N GLY A 124 -3.13 13.87 -16.28
CA GLY A 124 -3.79 15.14 -15.97
C GLY A 124 -3.32 15.72 -14.62
N ARG A 125 -4.21 15.73 -13.62
CA ARG A 125 -3.93 16.29 -12.28
C ARG A 125 -3.36 15.27 -11.29
N TYR A 126 -3.36 13.99 -11.65
CA TYR A 126 -2.89 12.91 -10.78
C TYR A 126 -1.39 12.76 -10.94
N ARG A 127 -0.66 12.87 -9.84
CA ARG A 127 0.79 12.77 -9.72
C ARG A 127 1.13 12.29 -8.31
#